data_AF-A0A3A5AEP2-F1
#
_entry.id   AF-A0A3A5AEP2-F1
#
_cell.length_a   1.000
_cell.length_b   1.000
_cell.length_c   1.000
_cell.angle_alpha   90.00
_cell.angle_beta   90.00
_cell.angle_gamma   90.00
#
_symmetry.space_group_name_H-M   'P 1'
#
loop_
_entity.id
_entity.type
_entity.pdbx_description
1 polymer ?
#
loop_
_entity_poly.entity_id
_entity_poly.type
_entity_poly.pdbx_seq_one_letter_code
_entity_poly.pdbx_strand_id
1 'polypeptide(L)' 'MNEALVKQLKQKVEEELRQREAAILDFWLKELKAIQGKHHKELAALQNDLKAFILRAETRLRRLKEGVG' A
#
# COMPACT_ATOMS: atom_id res chain seq x y z
N MET A 1 11.19 -29.66 -17.34
CA MET A 1 11.22 -28.88 -16.08
C MET A 1 10.60 -29.75 -14.99
N ASN A 2 11.25 -29.97 -13.85
CA ASN A 2 10.78 -30.90 -12.81
C ASN A 2 9.52 -30.33 -12.10
N GLU A 3 8.42 -31.09 -12.01
CA GLU A 3 7.16 -30.65 -11.39
C GLU A 3 7.32 -30.17 -9.95
N ALA A 4 8.22 -30.81 -9.19
CA ALA A 4 8.52 -30.41 -7.82
C ALA A 4 9.12 -28.99 -7.76
N LEU A 5 9.98 -28.64 -8.72
CA LEU A 5 10.58 -27.31 -8.84
C LEU A 5 9.52 -26.26 -9.20
N VAL A 6 8.58 -26.60 -10.09
CA VAL A 6 7.47 -25.70 -10.47
C VAL A 6 6.58 -25.40 -9.26
N LYS A 7 6.26 -26.41 -8.46
CA LYS A 7 5.42 -26.26 -7.26
C LYS A 7 6.08 -25.36 -6.23
N GLN A 8 7.37 -25.55 -5.96
CA GLN A 8 8.14 -24.72 -5.03
C GLN A 8 8.20 -23.26 -5.49
N LEU A 9 8.44 -23.02 -6.79
CA LEU A 9 8.46 -21.67 -7.35
C LEU A 9 7.10 -20.98 -7.21
N LYS A 10 6.00 -21.68 -7.50
CA LYS A 10 4.65 -21.13 -7.30
C LYS A 10 4.39 -20.72 -5.86
N GLN A 11 4.72 -21.60 -4.90
CA GLN A 11 4.55 -21.30 -3.47
C GLN A 11 5.36 -20.08 -3.03
N LYS A 12 6.60 -19.96 -3.51
CA LYS A 12 7.45 -18.81 -3.20
C LYS A 12 6.88 -17.51 -3.78
N VAL A 13 6.40 -17.53 -5.02
CA VAL A 13 5.76 -16.37 -5.65
C VAL A 13 4.51 -15.96 -4.89
N GLU A 14 3.65 -16.91 -4.53
CA GLU A 14 2.45 -16.61 -3.74
C GLU A 14 2.79 -16.00 -2.37
N GLU A 15 3.84 -16.49 -1.72
CA GLU A 15 4.31 -15.94 -0.45
C GLU A 15 4.84 -14.52 -0.60
N GLU A 16 5.67 -14.25 -1.61
CA GLU A 16 6.17 -12.90 -1.91
C GLU A 16 5.02 -11.94 -2.24
N LEU A 17 3.99 -12.40 -2.96
CA LEU A 17 2.79 -11.61 -3.24
C LEU A 17 2.01 -11.27 -1.96
N ARG A 18 1.80 -12.25 -1.07
CA ARG A 18 1.15 -12.03 0.23
C ARG A 18 1.92 -11.05 1.10
N GLN A 19 3.24 -11.19 1.18
CA GLN A 19 4.10 -10.29 1.95
C GLN A 19 4.07 -8.86 1.39
N ARG A 20 4.10 -8.72 0.06
CA ARG A 20 3.99 -7.42 -0.60
C ARG A 20 2.64 -6.77 -0.35
N GLU A 21 1.55 -7.52 -0.42
CA GLU A 21 0.20 -7.01 -0.14
C GLU A 21 0.09 -6.55 1.32
N ALA A 22 0.54 -7.37 2.27
CA ALA A 22 0.54 -7.02 3.69
C ALA A 22 1.33 -5.74 3.97
N ALA A 23 2.52 -5.58 3.38
CA ALA A 23 3.33 -4.39 3.54
C ALA A 23 2.67 -3.13 2.96
N ILE A 24 1.97 -3.26 1.82
CA ILE A 24 1.23 -2.16 1.21
C ILE A 24 0.05 -1.74 2.10
N LEU A 25 -0.71 -2.71 2.62
CA LEU A 25 -1.85 -2.44 3.50
C LEU A 25 -1.40 -1.81 4.82
N ASP A 26 -0.34 -2.32 5.44
CA ASP A 26 0.19 -1.78 6.69
C ASP A 26 0.65 -0.32 6.54
N PHE A 27 1.37 -0.03 5.45
CA PHE A 27 1.79 1.34 5.14
C PHE A 27 0.58 2.29 5.05
N TRP A 28 -0.45 1.95 4.27
CA TRP A 28 -1.61 2.81 4.10
C TRP A 28 -2.45 2.93 5.38
N LEU A 29 -2.58 1.85 6.13
CA LEU A 29 -3.27 1.87 7.42
C LEU A 29 -2.56 2.78 8.43
N LYS A 30 -1.22 2.73 8.48
CA LYS A 30 -0.41 3.59 9.35
C LYS A 30 -0.60 5.07 9.00
N GLU A 31 -0.58 5.41 7.72
CA GLU A 31 -0.81 6.77 7.23
C GLU A 31 -2.21 7.28 7.61
N LEU A 32 -3.26 6.44 7.46
CA LEU A 32 -4.62 6.79 7.87
C LEU A 32 -4.74 6.96 9.39
N LYS A 33 -4.15 6.07 10.17
CA LYS A 33 -4.10 6.18 11.65
C LYS A 33 -3.40 7.47 12.09
N ALA A 34 -2.36 7.90 11.37
CA ALA A 34 -1.68 9.16 11.65
C ALA A 34 -2.60 10.37 11.45
N ILE A 35 -3.46 10.36 10.42
CA ILE A 35 -4.47 11.41 10.21
C ILE A 35 -5.53 11.36 11.32
N GLN A 36 -6.05 10.16 11.62
CA GLN A 36 -7.02 9.97 12.69
C GLN A 36 -6.51 10.49 14.04
N GLY A 37 -5.24 10.21 14.36
CA GLY A 37 -4.61 10.59 15.63
C GLY A 37 -4.34 12.09 15.80
N LYS A 38 -4.52 12.93 14.76
CA LYS A 38 -4.33 14.37 14.86
C LYS A 38 -5.48 15.11 15.56
N HIS A 39 -6.59 14.43 15.86
CA HIS A 39 -7.75 15.01 16.56
C HIS A 39 -8.14 16.40 16.05
N HIS A 40 -8.36 16.50 14.74
CA HIS A 40 -8.64 17.77 14.06
C HIS A 40 -9.80 18.53 14.71
N LYS A 41 -9.56 19.79 15.08
CA LYS A 41 -10.58 20.68 15.64
C LYS A 41 -11.47 21.31 14.58
N GLU A 42 -10.98 21.38 13.35
CA GLU A 42 -11.68 21.99 12.22
C GLU A 42 -11.79 21.00 11.06
N LEU A 43 -12.95 20.99 10.40
CA LEU A 43 -13.21 20.13 9.24
C LEU A 43 -12.23 20.41 8.09
N ALA A 44 -11.87 21.68 7.87
CA ALA A 44 -10.94 22.08 6.81
C ALA A 44 -9.55 21.43 6.99
N ALA A 45 -9.08 21.32 8.23
CA ALA A 45 -7.79 20.68 8.53
C ALA A 45 -7.82 19.18 8.20
N LEU A 46 -8.91 18.48 8.56
CA LEU A 46 -9.11 17.07 8.20
C LEU A 46 -9.19 16.89 6.66
N GLN A 47 -9.93 17.75 5.98
CA GLN A 47 -10.05 17.71 4.52
C GLN A 47 -8.70 17.89 3.82
N ASN A 48 -7.85 18.78 4.33
CA ASN A 48 -6.51 18.99 3.77
C ASN A 48 -5.62 17.75 3.94
N ASP A 49 -5.64 17.11 5.11
CA ASP A 49 -4.87 15.89 5.36
C ASP A 49 -5.35 14.71 4.51
N LEU A 50 -6.67 14.56 4.33
CA LEU A 50 -7.24 13.54 3.44
C LEU A 50 -6.86 13.80 1.97
N LYS A 51 -6.92 15.06 1.50
CA LYS A 51 -6.45 15.40 0.14
C LYS A 51 -4.97 15.04 -0.05
N ALA A 52 -4.13 15.37 0.94
CA ALA A 52 -2.72 15.04 0.88
C ALA A 52 -2.48 13.51 0.85
N PHE A 53 -3.25 12.75 1.62
CA PHE A 53 -3.22 11.28 1.60
C PHE A 53 -3.60 10.71 0.23
N ILE A 54 -4.72 11.17 -0.34
CA ILE A 54 -5.21 10.72 -1.65
C ILE A 54 -4.16 11.00 -2.73
N LEU A 55 -3.57 12.20 -2.77
CA LEU A 55 -2.54 12.55 -3.74
C LEU A 55 -1.30 11.64 -3.65
N ARG A 56 -0.89 11.24 -2.43
CA ARG A 56 0.19 10.26 -2.24
C ARG A 56 -0.21 8.89 -2.79
N ALA A 57 -1.43 8.43 -2.52
CA ALA A 57 -1.95 7.16 -3.02
C ALA A 57 -2.03 7.12 -4.54
N GLU A 58 -2.56 8.17 -5.16
CA GLU A 58 -2.64 8.32 -6.61
C GLU A 58 -1.25 8.34 -7.26
N THR A 59 -0.30 9.08 -6.66
CA THR A 59 1.08 9.15 -7.17
C THR A 59 1.75 7.79 -7.12
N ARG A 60 1.62 7.06 -6.01
CA ARG A 60 2.18 5.71 -5.88
C ARG A 60 1.52 4.72 -6.84
N LEU A 61 0.19 4.79 -6.98
CA LEU A 61 -0.56 3.95 -7.91
C LEU A 61 -0.13 4.21 -9.37
N ARG A 62 0.04 5.47 -9.74
CA ARG A 62 0.50 5.87 -11.08
C ARG A 62 1.88 5.28 -11.39
N ARG A 63 2.84 5.49 -10.48
CA ARG A 63 4.21 4.95 -10.59
C ARG A 63 4.22 3.42 -10.76
N LEU A 64 3.42 2.72 -9.95
CA LEU A 64 3.26 1.26 -10.07
C LEU A 64 2.68 0.83 -11.42
N LYS A 65 1.69 1.57 -11.96
CA LYS A 65 1.12 1.30 -13.30
C LYS A 65 2.11 1.55 -14.43
N GLU A 66 3.01 2.52 -14.25
CA GLU A 66 4.09 2.86 -15.19
C GLU A 66 5.28 1.88 -15.10
N GLY A 67 5.26 0.92 -14.17
CA GLY A 67 6.36 -0.01 -13.95
C GLY A 67 7.58 0.61 -13.26
N VAL A 68 7.45 1.84 -12.76
CA VAL A 68 8.48 2.55 -11.98
C VAL A 68 8.16 2.36 -10.51
N GLY A 69 8.75 1.32 -9.90
CA GLY A 69 8.54 0.96 -8.49
C GLY A 69 9.27 1.87 -7.51
#